data_AF-A0A7J0D5X6-F1
#
_entry.id   AF-A0A7J0D5X6-F1
#
_cell.length_a   1.000
_cell.length_b   1.000
_cell.length_c   1.000
_cell.angle_alpha   90.00
_cell.angle_beta   90.00
_cell.angle_gamma   90.00
#
_symmetry.space_group_name_H-M   'P 1'
#
loop_
_entity.id
_entity.type
_entity.pdbx_description
1 polymer ?
#
loop_
_entity_poly.entity_id
_entity_poly.type
_entity_poly.pdbx_seq_one_letter_code
_entity_poly.pdbx_strand_id
1 'polypeptide(L)'
;MAVAVGVRAGVGFVTPVGSVAQARGDADGLAGRLRRWEVPGGAGHPGLPALLASSAAQRLVCAVAGLRDPSAEAGDARLLPGLPTALVAEQEPLRGEYRSWPGPVLVDADRVRPPAAVRTLAEALARIPVLTDSRTGVLDEPEPGSLPQLPAALVRCAMADGDLVSGAARADLARLEAVCRAAELRLGEGETGLTVGAGAEHARGRALRRAAIGQDAMTSVRKDATADGRAGETAGPDIRYAHHITTVPWSPETARHPQALHWWSVLVRRLGVDAEVAVSRLDTGGGAVFHARVRGRTTAGDAPVLLGTAVEASVDDAVAFAALCAVVGFQMAADVPGARHLVTPSGASAALARSAEPAPWEDTGWTTEWLAEVAGREPDLQEALTGLTGWSPQPWEPPSGALDDVRALWSALRQCGFSVLSTRPASGAHPTHTPLEGLR
;
A
#
# COMPACT_ATOMS: atom_id res chain seq x y z
N MET A 1 -33.46 0.81 15.00
CA MET A 1 -32.22 -0.01 14.97
C MET A 1 -32.55 -1.40 14.47
N ALA A 2 -31.63 -2.01 13.76
CA ALA A 2 -31.79 -3.32 13.13
C ALA A 2 -30.47 -4.09 13.19
N VAL A 3 -30.61 -5.42 13.15
CA VAL A 3 -29.54 -6.39 12.99
C VAL A 3 -30.04 -7.39 11.96
N ALA A 4 -29.16 -7.84 11.08
CA ALA A 4 -29.45 -8.92 10.15
C ALA A 4 -28.69 -10.18 10.54
N VAL A 5 -29.32 -11.32 10.30
CA VAL A 5 -28.77 -12.65 10.51
C VAL A 5 -28.71 -13.36 9.18
N GLY A 6 -27.54 -13.88 8.81
CA GLY A 6 -27.35 -14.73 7.66
C GLY A 6 -26.90 -16.12 8.08
N VAL A 7 -27.43 -17.15 7.44
CA VAL A 7 -27.04 -18.54 7.67
C VAL A 7 -26.80 -19.21 6.32
N ARG A 8 -25.67 -19.92 6.19
CA ARG A 8 -25.43 -20.89 5.12
C ARG A 8 -24.91 -22.20 5.72
N ALA A 9 -24.75 -23.22 4.89
CA ALA A 9 -24.11 -24.47 5.32
C ALA A 9 -22.73 -24.16 5.92
N GLY A 10 -22.47 -24.60 7.15
CA GLY A 10 -21.15 -24.41 7.78
C GLY A 10 -20.97 -23.14 8.61
N VAL A 11 -21.63 -22.05 8.26
CA VAL A 11 -21.32 -20.72 8.81
C VAL A 11 -22.51 -19.77 8.74
N GLY A 12 -22.59 -18.87 9.71
CA GLY A 12 -23.51 -17.74 9.67
C GLY A 12 -22.93 -16.51 10.36
N PHE A 13 -23.70 -15.43 10.35
CA PHE A 13 -23.26 -14.16 10.90
C PHE A 13 -24.40 -13.34 11.49
N VAL A 14 -24.02 -12.38 12.33
CA VAL A 14 -24.88 -11.33 12.87
C VAL A 14 -24.22 -9.97 12.61
N THR A 15 -24.91 -9.08 11.91
CA THR A 15 -24.38 -7.74 11.60
C THR A 15 -24.23 -6.87 12.86
N PRO A 16 -23.44 -5.79 12.81
CA PRO A 16 -23.51 -4.75 13.84
C PRO A 16 -24.88 -4.04 13.83
N VAL A 17 -25.28 -3.47 14.99
CA VAL A 17 -26.57 -2.77 15.15
C VAL A 17 -26.57 -1.42 14.43
N GLY A 18 -27.45 -1.21 13.45
CA GLY A 18 -27.52 0.05 12.67
C GLY A 18 -28.95 0.42 12.25
N SER A 19 -29.09 1.32 11.29
CA SER A 19 -30.37 1.50 10.58
C SER A 19 -30.74 0.26 9.77
N VAL A 20 -31.99 0.18 9.30
CA VAL A 20 -32.41 -0.93 8.41
C VAL A 20 -31.58 -0.95 7.13
N ALA A 21 -31.27 0.22 6.56
CA ALA A 21 -30.46 0.33 5.36
C ALA A 21 -29.03 -0.16 5.61
N GLN A 22 -28.40 0.27 6.71
CA GLN A 22 -27.06 -0.18 7.08
C GLN A 22 -27.01 -1.68 7.38
N ALA A 23 -27.98 -2.21 8.14
CA ALA A 23 -28.02 -3.64 8.47
C ALA A 23 -28.17 -4.52 7.21
N ARG A 24 -28.92 -4.06 6.20
CA ARG A 24 -29.00 -4.74 4.90
C ARG A 24 -27.67 -4.71 4.15
N GLY A 25 -27.06 -3.52 4.02
CA GLY A 25 -25.75 -3.40 3.39
C GLY A 25 -24.67 -4.26 4.08
N ASP A 26 -24.63 -4.23 5.42
CA ASP A 26 -23.73 -5.06 6.21
C ASP A 26 -23.98 -6.55 5.96
N ALA A 27 -25.25 -6.97 5.85
CA ALA A 27 -25.60 -8.35 5.57
C ALA A 27 -25.17 -8.81 4.17
N ASP A 28 -25.40 -7.98 3.16
CA ASP A 28 -25.01 -8.28 1.77
C ASP A 28 -23.47 -8.37 1.66
N GLY A 29 -22.76 -7.44 2.30
CA GLY A 29 -21.29 -7.45 2.37
C GLY A 29 -20.73 -8.68 3.08
N LEU A 30 -21.27 -9.04 4.25
CA LEU A 30 -20.84 -10.22 5.00
C LEU A 30 -21.16 -11.51 4.24
N ALA A 31 -22.36 -11.61 3.66
CA ALA A 31 -22.75 -12.75 2.85
C ALA A 31 -21.83 -12.91 1.63
N GLY A 32 -21.49 -11.82 0.94
CA GLY A 32 -20.55 -11.82 -0.17
C GLY A 32 -19.15 -12.31 0.21
N ARG A 33 -18.59 -11.81 1.33
CA ARG A 33 -17.25 -12.20 1.81
C ARG A 33 -17.23 -13.67 2.25
N LEU A 34 -18.22 -14.10 3.03
CA LEU A 34 -18.30 -15.48 3.51
C LEU A 34 -18.60 -16.48 2.39
N ARG A 35 -19.24 -16.10 1.28
CA ARG A 35 -19.43 -16.99 0.11
C ARG A 35 -18.11 -17.45 -0.50
N ARG A 36 -17.09 -16.59 -0.51
CA ARG A 36 -15.75 -16.90 -1.04
C ARG A 36 -14.98 -17.89 -0.18
N TRP A 37 -15.40 -18.06 1.08
CA TRP A 37 -14.84 -19.06 1.94
C TRP A 37 -15.46 -20.42 1.61
N GLU A 38 -14.63 -21.43 1.37
CA GLU A 38 -15.10 -22.82 1.26
C GLU A 38 -15.24 -23.39 2.67
N VAL A 39 -16.44 -23.86 3.00
CA VAL A 39 -16.65 -24.67 4.20
C VAL A 39 -16.94 -26.09 3.73
N PRO A 40 -16.19 -27.09 4.20
CA PRO A 40 -16.49 -28.49 3.90
C PRO A 40 -17.96 -28.79 4.15
N GLY A 41 -18.62 -29.38 3.16
CA GLY A 41 -20.05 -29.67 3.21
C GLY A 41 -20.37 -30.74 4.26
N GLY A 42 -20.81 -30.30 5.44
CA GLY A 42 -21.39 -31.15 6.48
C GLY A 42 -22.89 -30.88 6.65
N ALA A 43 -23.60 -31.81 7.29
CA ALA A 43 -24.98 -31.56 7.72
C ALA A 43 -24.99 -30.34 8.67
N GLY A 44 -25.90 -29.38 8.43
CA GLY A 44 -25.95 -28.15 9.20
C GLY A 44 -26.13 -28.42 10.70
N HIS A 45 -25.27 -27.85 11.55
CA HIS A 45 -25.42 -28.02 13.00
C HIS A 45 -26.69 -27.29 13.49
N PRO A 46 -27.66 -27.97 14.14
CA PRO A 46 -28.96 -27.38 14.48
C PRO A 46 -28.86 -26.22 15.50
N GLY A 47 -27.76 -26.17 16.26
CA GLY A 47 -27.47 -25.07 17.19
C GLY A 47 -27.01 -23.75 16.55
N LEU A 48 -26.57 -23.76 15.29
CA LEU A 48 -26.05 -22.54 14.64
C LEU A 48 -27.13 -21.43 14.49
N PRO A 49 -28.35 -21.73 13.98
CA PRO A 49 -29.42 -20.74 13.95
C PRO A 49 -29.79 -20.20 15.33
N ALA A 50 -29.80 -21.06 16.36
CA ALA A 50 -30.13 -20.66 17.73
C ALA A 50 -29.08 -19.68 18.28
N LEU A 51 -27.79 -19.99 18.13
CA LEU A 51 -26.69 -19.10 18.53
C LEU A 51 -26.82 -17.74 17.87
N LEU A 52 -27.01 -17.71 16.54
CA LEU A 52 -27.09 -16.46 15.79
C LEU A 52 -28.34 -15.64 16.16
N ALA A 53 -29.49 -16.28 16.31
CA ALA A 53 -30.74 -15.62 16.71
C ALA A 53 -30.63 -15.05 18.13
N SER A 54 -30.09 -15.82 19.08
CA SER A 54 -29.87 -15.36 20.45
C SER A 54 -28.90 -14.19 20.51
N SER A 55 -27.78 -14.24 19.77
CA SER A 55 -26.83 -13.12 19.70
C SER A 55 -27.44 -11.89 19.04
N ALA A 56 -28.23 -12.04 17.98
CA ALA A 56 -28.93 -10.92 17.35
C ALA A 56 -29.95 -10.27 18.30
N ALA A 57 -30.74 -11.09 19.00
CA ALA A 57 -31.69 -10.60 20.01
C ALA A 57 -30.97 -9.86 21.14
N GLN A 58 -29.86 -10.41 21.66
CA GLN A 58 -29.06 -9.76 22.69
C GLN A 58 -28.55 -8.40 22.24
N ARG A 59 -27.96 -8.29 21.04
CA ARG A 59 -27.48 -7.00 20.51
C ARG A 59 -28.58 -5.96 20.40
N LEU A 60 -29.76 -6.36 19.91
CA LEU A 60 -30.92 -5.47 19.81
C LEU A 60 -31.41 -5.02 21.19
N VAL A 61 -31.50 -5.93 22.16
CA VAL A 61 -31.90 -5.60 23.54
C VAL A 61 -30.89 -4.64 24.17
N CYS A 62 -29.59 -4.91 24.08
CA CYS A 62 -28.55 -4.02 24.58
C CYS A 62 -28.67 -2.63 23.97
N ALA A 63 -28.81 -2.55 22.64
CA ALA A 63 -28.92 -1.28 21.97
C ALA A 63 -30.18 -0.49 22.37
N VAL A 64 -31.36 -1.15 22.44
CA VAL A 64 -32.62 -0.51 22.87
C VAL A 64 -32.53 -0.04 24.32
N ALA A 65 -31.84 -0.78 25.18
CA ALA A 65 -31.62 -0.43 26.59
C ALA A 65 -30.49 0.60 26.79
N GLY A 66 -29.80 1.04 25.73
CA GLY A 66 -28.64 1.94 25.83
C GLY A 66 -27.42 1.31 26.50
N LEU A 67 -27.34 -0.02 26.55
CA LEU A 67 -26.21 -0.78 27.07
C LEU A 67 -25.10 -0.92 26.01
N ARG A 68 -23.90 -1.27 26.46
CA ARG A 68 -22.76 -1.54 25.57
C ARG A 68 -23.07 -2.74 24.67
N ASP A 69 -22.57 -2.72 23.44
CA ASP A 69 -22.68 -3.87 22.54
C ASP A 69 -21.90 -5.05 23.16
N PRO A 70 -22.45 -6.28 23.14
CA PRO A 70 -21.79 -7.46 23.71
C PRO A 70 -20.35 -7.69 23.20
N SER A 71 -20.01 -7.25 21.98
CA SER A 71 -18.64 -7.35 21.46
C SER A 71 -17.62 -6.51 22.23
N ALA A 72 -18.05 -5.41 22.87
CA ALA A 72 -17.18 -4.57 23.67
C ALA A 72 -16.87 -5.19 25.05
N GLU A 73 -17.66 -6.16 25.50
CA GLU A 73 -17.43 -6.89 26.76
C GLU A 73 -16.53 -8.11 26.58
N ALA A 74 -16.36 -8.59 25.33
CA ALA A 74 -15.56 -9.77 25.02
C ALA A 74 -14.06 -9.59 25.31
N GLY A 75 -13.58 -8.34 25.48
CA GLY A 75 -12.18 -8.04 25.82
C GLY A 75 -11.17 -8.53 24.79
N ASP A 76 -11.61 -8.79 23.55
CA ASP A 76 -10.77 -9.36 22.50
C ASP A 76 -9.83 -8.29 21.92
N ALA A 77 -8.53 -8.42 22.21
CA ALA A 77 -7.50 -7.51 21.73
C ALA A 77 -7.38 -7.45 20.20
N ARG A 78 -8.00 -8.40 19.48
CA ARG A 78 -8.06 -8.40 18.00
C ARG A 78 -9.09 -7.43 17.46
N LEU A 79 -10.04 -6.96 18.27
CA LEU A 79 -11.05 -6.00 17.85
C LEU A 79 -10.49 -4.58 17.87
N LEU A 80 -10.51 -3.91 16.73
CA LEU A 80 -10.08 -2.52 16.66
C LEU A 80 -11.11 -1.60 17.34
N PRO A 81 -10.73 -0.82 18.35
CA PRO A 81 -11.64 0.11 19.01
C PRO A 81 -12.23 1.12 18.02
N GLY A 82 -13.54 1.37 18.14
CA GLY A 82 -14.26 2.33 17.30
C GLY A 82 -14.75 1.79 15.96
N LEU A 83 -14.39 0.56 15.57
CA LEU A 83 -15.00 -0.11 14.42
C LEU A 83 -16.24 -0.93 14.81
N PRO A 84 -17.26 -1.00 13.94
CA PRO A 84 -18.34 -1.96 14.09
C PRO A 84 -17.79 -3.39 14.13
N THR A 85 -18.50 -4.28 14.82
CA THR A 85 -18.12 -5.69 14.91
C THR A 85 -19.26 -6.58 14.42
N ALA A 86 -18.94 -7.60 13.65
CA ALA A 86 -19.86 -8.66 13.28
C ALA A 86 -19.58 -9.89 14.15
N LEU A 87 -20.62 -10.65 14.48
CA LEU A 87 -20.42 -12.01 14.97
C LEU A 87 -20.35 -12.92 13.74
N VAL A 88 -19.30 -13.72 13.61
CA VAL A 88 -19.23 -14.82 12.64
C VAL A 88 -19.23 -16.12 13.42
N ALA A 89 -20.11 -17.05 13.05
CA ALA A 89 -20.23 -18.32 13.74
C ALA A 89 -20.04 -19.48 12.79
N GLU A 90 -19.27 -20.46 13.22
CA GLU A 90 -18.96 -21.69 12.51
C GLU A 90 -19.63 -22.88 13.18
N GLN A 91 -19.89 -23.93 12.41
CA GLN A 91 -20.59 -25.11 12.92
C GLN A 91 -19.67 -26.19 13.52
N GLU A 92 -18.39 -26.23 13.12
CA GLU A 92 -17.44 -27.29 13.46
C GLU A 92 -16.07 -26.69 13.86
N PRO A 93 -15.80 -26.49 15.17
CA PRO A 93 -16.75 -26.62 16.29
C PRO A 93 -17.79 -25.49 16.28
N LEU A 94 -18.97 -25.72 16.89
CA LEU A 94 -19.98 -24.68 17.04
C LEU A 94 -19.43 -23.52 17.89
N ARG A 95 -19.03 -22.43 17.24
CA ARG A 95 -18.36 -21.30 17.89
C ARG A 95 -18.72 -19.99 17.19
N GLY A 96 -19.11 -19.00 17.98
CA GLY A 96 -19.23 -17.61 17.54
C GLY A 96 -18.00 -16.81 17.94
N GLU A 97 -17.47 -16.01 17.02
CA GLU A 97 -16.39 -15.05 17.26
C GLU A 97 -16.78 -13.67 16.76
N TYR A 98 -16.52 -12.65 17.59
CA TYR A 98 -16.63 -11.27 17.14
C TYR A 98 -15.43 -10.91 16.28
N ARG A 99 -15.68 -10.24 15.16
CA ARG A 99 -14.66 -9.76 14.22
C ARG A 99 -14.91 -8.30 13.89
N SER A 100 -13.84 -7.53 13.74
CA SER A 100 -13.95 -6.16 13.23
C SER A 100 -14.55 -6.20 11.82
N TRP A 101 -15.55 -5.35 11.63
CA TRP A 101 -16.31 -5.22 10.40
C TRP A 101 -16.06 -3.83 9.84
N PRO A 102 -15.15 -3.67 8.87
CA PRO A 102 -14.90 -2.38 8.23
C PRO A 102 -16.03 -1.98 7.27
N GLY A 103 -17.19 -2.64 7.32
CA GLY A 103 -18.37 -2.22 6.56
C GLY A 103 -18.29 -2.46 5.05
N PRO A 104 -19.44 -2.35 4.37
CA PRO A 104 -19.51 -1.71 3.07
C PRO A 104 -19.51 -0.17 3.26
N VAL A 105 -19.96 0.58 2.27
CA VAL A 105 -20.20 2.03 2.41
C VAL A 105 -21.12 2.30 3.61
N LEU A 106 -20.65 3.17 4.52
CA LEU A 106 -21.42 3.59 5.69
C LEU A 106 -22.52 4.59 5.27
N VAL A 107 -23.75 4.26 5.62
CA VAL A 107 -24.96 5.07 5.36
C VAL A 107 -25.41 5.79 6.63
N ASP A 108 -25.10 5.22 7.79
CA ASP A 108 -25.45 5.76 9.10
C ASP A 108 -24.46 6.86 9.51
N ALA A 109 -24.93 8.11 9.64
CA ALA A 109 -24.08 9.27 9.89
C ALA A 109 -23.26 9.19 11.19
N ASP A 110 -23.78 8.52 12.23
CA ASP A 110 -23.10 8.28 13.50
C ASP A 110 -21.94 7.27 13.37
N ARG A 111 -21.96 6.41 12.35
CA ARG A 111 -20.88 5.50 11.99
C ARG A 111 -19.83 6.13 11.08
N VAL A 112 -20.17 7.19 10.34
CA VAL A 112 -19.25 7.92 9.42
C VAL A 112 -18.21 8.78 10.19
N ARG A 113 -17.77 8.35 11.37
CA ARG A 113 -16.67 9.02 12.05
C ARG A 113 -15.35 8.62 11.39
N PRO A 114 -14.54 9.57 10.93
CA PRO A 114 -13.19 9.25 10.49
C PRO A 114 -12.46 8.61 11.68
N PRO A 115 -11.87 7.42 11.51
CA PRO A 115 -10.99 6.86 12.53
C PRO A 115 -9.84 7.84 12.78
N ALA A 116 -9.21 7.74 13.96
CA ALA A 116 -8.01 8.50 14.24
C ALA A 116 -6.97 8.22 13.14
N ALA A 117 -6.35 9.29 12.62
CA ALA A 117 -5.26 9.17 11.66
C ALA A 117 -4.19 8.22 12.21
N VAL A 118 -3.67 7.31 11.38
CA VAL A 118 -2.51 6.49 11.75
C VAL A 118 -1.31 7.42 11.89
N ARG A 119 -0.63 7.34 13.03
CA ARG A 119 0.57 8.15 13.31
C ARG A 119 1.83 7.31 13.42
N THR A 120 1.69 6.02 13.67
CA THR A 120 2.81 5.12 13.89
C THR A 120 2.66 3.84 13.08
N LEU A 121 3.78 3.16 12.83
CA LEU A 121 3.81 1.86 12.17
C LEU A 121 3.05 0.82 12.99
N ALA A 122 3.17 0.84 14.33
CA ALA A 122 2.42 -0.06 15.21
C ALA A 122 0.90 0.10 15.05
N GLU A 123 0.40 1.34 14.98
CA GLU A 123 -1.01 1.62 14.70
C GLU A 123 -1.41 1.12 13.31
N ALA A 124 -0.58 1.34 12.29
CA ALA A 124 -0.82 0.88 10.93
C ALA A 124 -0.97 -0.65 10.88
N LEU A 125 -0.02 -1.36 11.49
CA LEU A 125 0.00 -2.82 11.55
C LEU A 125 -1.18 -3.38 12.35
N ALA A 126 -1.60 -2.71 13.42
CA ALA A 126 -2.79 -3.13 14.19
C ALA A 126 -4.09 -3.04 13.38
N ARG A 127 -4.12 -2.21 12.33
CA ARG A 127 -5.29 -2.04 11.44
C ARG A 127 -5.27 -2.99 10.24
N ILE A 128 -4.10 -3.51 9.85
CA ILE A 128 -3.98 -4.46 8.72
C ILE A 128 -4.86 -5.71 8.91
N PRO A 129 -4.90 -6.39 10.07
CA PRO A 129 -5.76 -7.56 10.28
C PRO A 129 -7.24 -7.31 10.01
N VAL A 130 -7.73 -6.07 10.18
CA VAL A 130 -9.12 -5.74 9.84
C VAL A 130 -9.35 -5.75 8.33
N LEU A 131 -8.38 -5.24 7.55
CA LEU A 131 -8.44 -5.22 6.09
C LEU A 131 -8.19 -6.61 5.50
N THR A 132 -7.42 -7.46 6.18
CA THR A 132 -6.96 -8.76 5.67
C THR A 132 -7.61 -9.97 6.35
N ASP A 133 -8.59 -9.77 7.24
CA ASP A 133 -9.28 -10.88 7.90
C ASP A 133 -9.87 -11.83 6.85
N SER A 134 -9.58 -13.13 6.96
CA SER A 134 -9.99 -14.12 5.96
C SER A 134 -11.52 -14.25 5.79
N ARG A 135 -12.30 -13.80 6.77
CA ARG A 135 -13.77 -13.89 6.78
C ARG A 135 -14.43 -12.54 6.54
N THR A 136 -13.87 -11.47 7.12
CA THR A 136 -14.47 -10.13 7.09
C THR A 136 -13.64 -9.09 6.38
N GLY A 137 -12.42 -9.40 5.93
CA GLY A 137 -11.53 -8.50 5.23
C GLY A 137 -11.90 -8.26 3.76
N VAL A 138 -11.23 -7.27 3.16
CA VAL A 138 -11.39 -6.86 1.76
C VAL A 138 -10.13 -7.09 0.92
N LEU A 139 -9.01 -7.42 1.56
CA LEU A 139 -7.72 -7.73 0.95
C LEU A 139 -7.25 -9.10 1.44
N ASP A 140 -6.35 -9.72 0.68
CA ASP A 140 -5.64 -10.91 1.12
C ASP A 140 -4.49 -10.51 2.08
N GLU A 141 -4.15 -11.40 3.01
CA GLU A 141 -3.11 -11.13 4.01
C GLU A 141 -1.71 -11.26 3.38
N PRO A 142 -0.85 -10.22 3.49
CA PRO A 142 0.54 -10.39 3.12
C PRO A 142 1.28 -11.18 4.19
N GLU A 143 1.84 -12.32 3.79
CA GLU A 143 2.52 -13.24 4.68
C GLU A 143 3.98 -13.46 4.24
N PRO A 144 4.92 -13.62 5.18
CA PRO A 144 6.28 -14.02 4.84
C PRO A 144 6.34 -15.46 4.31
N GLY A 145 5.48 -16.36 4.79
CA GLY A 145 5.47 -17.77 4.39
C GLY A 145 6.86 -18.42 4.50
N SER A 146 7.30 -19.07 3.41
CA SER A 146 8.64 -19.63 3.28
C SER A 146 9.67 -18.69 2.66
N LEU A 147 9.32 -17.40 2.44
CA LEU A 147 10.21 -16.45 1.78
C LEU A 147 11.39 -16.07 2.66
N PRO A 148 12.55 -15.76 2.06
CA PRO A 148 13.72 -15.33 2.82
C PRO A 148 13.41 -14.04 3.58
N GLN A 149 13.88 -14.00 4.83
CA GLN A 149 13.84 -12.81 5.67
C GLN A 149 15.19 -12.08 5.73
N LEU A 150 16.17 -12.57 4.95
CA LEU A 150 17.51 -12.02 4.81
C LEU A 150 18.02 -12.21 3.38
N PRO A 151 18.84 -11.28 2.84
CA PRO A 151 19.26 -10.03 3.47
C PRO A 151 18.15 -8.98 3.63
N ALA A 152 17.17 -8.92 2.72
CA ALA A 152 15.93 -8.16 2.92
C ALA A 152 14.79 -9.08 3.34
N ALA A 153 13.83 -8.52 4.07
CA ALA A 153 12.63 -9.22 4.50
C ALA A 153 11.57 -9.17 3.39
N LEU A 154 11.09 -10.33 2.94
CA LEU A 154 10.07 -10.44 1.90
C LEU A 154 8.73 -10.92 2.47
N VAL A 155 7.66 -10.40 1.90
CA VAL A 155 6.29 -10.90 2.07
C VAL A 155 5.62 -11.08 0.71
N ARG A 156 4.66 -11.99 0.65
CA ARG A 156 3.84 -12.24 -0.52
C ARG A 156 2.37 -12.01 -0.20
N CYS A 157 1.66 -11.41 -1.15
CA CYS A 157 0.23 -11.27 -1.16
C CYS A 157 -0.31 -11.88 -2.46
N ALA A 158 -1.32 -12.75 -2.36
CA ALA A 158 -1.98 -13.29 -3.56
C ALA A 158 -2.86 -12.20 -4.20
N MET A 159 -2.85 -12.11 -5.52
CA MET A 159 -3.76 -11.25 -6.29
C MET A 159 -4.46 -12.07 -7.38
N ALA A 160 -5.54 -11.53 -7.94
CA ALA A 160 -6.32 -12.20 -8.99
C ALA A 160 -5.50 -12.46 -10.27
N ASP A 161 -4.53 -11.60 -10.58
CA ASP A 161 -3.69 -11.68 -11.78
C ASP A 161 -2.31 -12.32 -11.53
N GLY A 162 -1.95 -12.59 -10.27
CA GLY A 162 -0.75 -13.31 -9.85
C GLY A 162 -0.20 -12.85 -8.50
N ASP A 163 1.00 -13.29 -8.15
CA ASP A 163 1.60 -12.94 -6.87
C ASP A 163 2.13 -11.50 -6.87
N LEU A 164 1.87 -10.80 -5.76
CA LEU A 164 2.53 -9.55 -5.38
C LEU A 164 3.58 -9.85 -4.32
N VAL A 165 4.80 -9.39 -4.56
CA VAL A 165 5.91 -9.48 -3.60
C VAL A 165 6.30 -8.08 -3.16
N SER A 166 6.46 -7.92 -1.85
CA SER A 166 6.98 -6.70 -1.24
C SER A 166 8.20 -7.03 -0.41
N GLY A 167 9.22 -6.18 -0.48
CA GLY A 167 10.43 -6.33 0.31
C GLY A 167 10.87 -5.04 0.97
N ALA A 168 11.46 -5.15 2.15
CA ALA A 168 12.01 -4.01 2.88
C ALA A 168 13.13 -4.45 3.83
N ALA A 169 13.77 -3.49 4.49
CA ALA A 169 14.76 -3.74 5.53
C ALA A 169 14.17 -4.48 6.75
N ARG A 170 12.84 -4.41 6.96
CA ARG A 170 12.09 -5.08 8.04
C ARG A 170 10.80 -5.68 7.49
N ALA A 171 10.37 -6.81 8.06
CA ALA A 171 9.17 -7.53 7.63
C ALA A 171 7.87 -6.72 7.83
N ASP A 172 7.80 -5.90 8.88
CA ASP A 172 6.64 -5.06 9.15
C ASP A 172 6.44 -3.95 8.11
N LEU A 173 7.52 -3.32 7.66
CA LEU A 173 7.51 -2.38 6.54
C LEU A 173 7.10 -3.09 5.25
N ALA A 174 7.68 -4.26 4.95
CA ALA A 174 7.32 -5.03 3.76
C ALA A 174 5.81 -5.37 3.75
N ARG A 175 5.26 -5.76 4.91
CA ARG A 175 3.83 -6.03 5.09
C ARG A 175 2.96 -4.80 4.86
N LEU A 176 3.32 -3.65 5.42
CA LEU A 176 2.57 -2.40 5.19
C LEU A 176 2.56 -2.03 3.71
N GLU A 177 3.73 -2.05 3.07
CA GLU A 177 3.92 -1.72 1.66
C GLU A 177 3.12 -2.66 0.74
N ALA A 178 3.05 -3.95 1.08
CA ALA A 178 2.25 -4.94 0.36
C ALA A 178 0.75 -4.62 0.43
N VAL A 179 0.21 -4.32 1.63
CA VAL A 179 -1.21 -3.95 1.78
C VAL A 179 -1.54 -2.71 0.98
N CYS A 180 -0.71 -1.67 1.07
CA CYS A 180 -0.92 -0.44 0.32
C CYS A 180 -0.91 -0.71 -1.19
N ARG A 181 0.03 -1.49 -1.72
CA ARG A 181 0.07 -1.79 -3.15
C ARG A 181 -1.07 -2.71 -3.60
N ALA A 182 -1.43 -3.72 -2.82
CA ALA A 182 -2.58 -4.59 -3.11
C ALA A 182 -3.88 -3.78 -3.20
N ALA A 183 -4.06 -2.82 -2.28
CA ALA A 183 -5.17 -1.88 -2.33
C ALA A 183 -5.15 -0.98 -3.58
N GLU A 184 -3.98 -0.43 -3.95
CA GLU A 184 -3.83 0.37 -5.18
C GLU A 184 -4.22 -0.43 -6.43
N LEU A 185 -3.76 -1.68 -6.54
CA LEU A 185 -4.05 -2.54 -7.68
C LEU A 185 -5.54 -2.89 -7.79
N ARG A 186 -6.18 -3.19 -6.66
CA ARG A 186 -7.63 -3.51 -6.62
C ARG A 186 -8.54 -2.32 -6.85
N LEU A 187 -8.13 -1.11 -6.43
CA LEU A 187 -8.87 0.12 -6.74
C LEU A 187 -8.68 0.52 -8.22
N GLY A 188 -7.51 0.21 -8.79
CA GLY A 188 -7.04 0.68 -10.08
C GLY A 188 -7.31 -0.24 -11.27
N GLU A 189 -8.25 -1.19 -11.22
CA GLU A 189 -8.69 -2.03 -12.37
C GLU A 189 -9.38 -1.20 -13.51
N GLY A 190 -8.95 0.04 -13.73
CA GLY A 190 -9.44 1.01 -14.71
C GLY A 190 -8.81 2.40 -14.58
N GLU A 191 -8.21 2.76 -13.43
CA GLU A 191 -7.57 4.06 -13.19
C GLU A 191 -6.07 3.92 -12.91
N THR A 192 -5.24 4.42 -13.83
CA THR A 192 -3.80 4.58 -13.57
C THR A 192 -3.59 5.75 -12.61
N GLY A 193 -2.90 5.52 -11.50
CA GLY A 193 -2.42 6.59 -10.63
C GLY A 193 -3.21 6.78 -9.34
N LEU A 194 -3.57 5.70 -8.66
CA LEU A 194 -3.97 5.78 -7.25
C LEU A 194 -2.78 5.44 -6.36
N THR A 195 -2.67 6.11 -5.22
CA THR A 195 -1.68 5.80 -4.19
C THR A 195 -2.38 5.63 -2.86
N VAL A 196 -2.15 4.49 -2.21
CA VAL A 196 -2.68 4.19 -0.88
C VAL A 196 -1.55 4.28 0.13
N GLY A 197 -1.80 4.88 1.28
CA GLY A 197 -0.86 4.91 2.40
C GLY A 197 -1.59 4.76 3.73
N ALA A 198 -0.85 4.36 4.77
CA ALA A 198 -1.38 4.23 6.13
C ALA A 198 -1.96 5.53 6.69
N GLY A 199 -1.64 6.69 6.09
CA GLY A 199 -2.21 7.99 6.39
C GLY A 199 -1.90 8.96 5.24
N ALA A 200 -2.34 10.21 5.37
CA ALA A 200 -2.20 11.20 4.29
C ALA A 200 -0.73 11.52 3.99
N GLU A 201 0.12 11.66 5.02
CA GLU A 201 1.56 11.92 4.87
C GLU A 201 2.27 10.76 4.16
N HIS A 202 2.05 9.52 4.60
CA HIS A 202 2.62 8.33 3.97
C HIS A 202 2.13 8.18 2.51
N ALA A 203 0.83 8.33 2.27
CA ALA A 203 0.27 8.26 0.92
C ALA A 203 0.89 9.34 0.01
N ARG A 204 1.06 10.57 0.53
CA ARG A 204 1.68 11.69 -0.20
C ARG A 204 3.16 11.42 -0.50
N GLY A 205 3.93 10.94 0.47
CA GLY A 205 5.35 10.61 0.30
C GLY A 205 5.59 9.55 -0.77
N ARG A 206 4.74 8.50 -0.80
CA ARG A 206 4.75 7.47 -1.86
C ARG A 206 4.41 8.06 -3.22
N ALA A 207 3.34 8.84 -3.26
CA ALA A 207 2.82 9.49 -4.46
C ALA A 207 3.91 10.33 -5.13
N LEU A 208 4.46 11.29 -4.39
CA LEU A 208 5.46 12.26 -4.89
C LEU A 208 6.73 11.57 -5.42
N ARG A 209 7.24 10.55 -4.71
CA ARG A 209 8.40 9.76 -5.19
C ARG A 209 8.08 9.04 -6.50
N ARG A 210 6.89 8.44 -6.64
CA ARG A 210 6.46 7.79 -7.88
C ARG A 210 6.35 8.77 -9.05
N ALA A 211 5.83 9.97 -8.83
CA ALA A 211 5.76 11.00 -9.87
C ALA A 211 7.13 11.52 -10.29
N ALA A 212 8.05 11.74 -9.34
CA ALA A 212 9.41 12.15 -9.66
C ALA A 212 10.15 11.11 -10.51
N ILE A 213 10.02 9.82 -10.18
CA ILE A 213 10.59 8.72 -10.99
C ILE A 213 9.95 8.68 -12.39
N GLY A 214 8.63 8.84 -12.48
CA GLY A 214 7.91 8.86 -13.76
C GLY A 214 8.29 10.03 -14.68
N GLN A 215 8.54 11.21 -14.11
CA GLN A 215 9.00 12.39 -14.85
C GLN A 215 10.40 12.15 -15.46
N ASP A 216 11.36 11.65 -14.67
CA ASP A 216 12.73 11.37 -15.16
C ASP A 216 12.72 10.32 -16.29
N ALA A 217 11.92 9.27 -16.15
CA ALA A 217 11.75 8.26 -17.20
C ALA A 217 11.25 8.88 -18.51
N MET A 218 10.24 9.75 -18.46
CA MET A 218 9.69 10.41 -19.64
C MET A 218 10.66 11.41 -20.29
N THR A 219 11.45 12.12 -19.49
CA THR A 219 12.50 13.03 -19.98
C THR A 219 13.64 12.27 -20.65
N SER A 220 14.01 11.08 -20.14
CA SER A 220 15.07 10.25 -20.72
C SER A 220 14.68 9.66 -22.09
N VAL A 221 13.48 9.10 -22.23
CA VAL A 221 12.95 8.58 -23.50
C VAL A 221 12.89 9.66 -24.58
N ARG A 222 12.53 10.90 -24.21
CA ARG A 222 12.46 12.02 -25.15
C ARG A 222 13.84 12.41 -25.67
N LYS A 223 14.88 12.35 -24.84
CA LYS A 223 16.28 12.65 -25.26
C LYS A 223 16.79 11.61 -26.26
N ASP A 224 16.50 10.33 -26.02
CA ASP A 224 16.88 9.24 -26.93
C ASP A 224 16.15 9.35 -28.29
N ALA A 225 14.85 9.67 -28.27
CA ALA A 225 14.08 9.89 -29.49
C ALA A 225 14.55 11.12 -30.30
N THR A 226 15.02 12.18 -29.64
CA THR A 226 15.62 13.35 -30.33
C THR A 226 17.03 13.08 -30.87
N ALA A 227 17.76 12.11 -30.31
CA ALA A 227 19.07 11.70 -30.82
C ALA A 227 18.96 10.86 -32.11
N ASP A 228 17.83 10.16 -32.32
CA ASP A 228 17.58 9.26 -33.46
C ASP A 228 17.06 9.94 -34.74
N GLY A 229 17.11 11.28 -34.84
CA GLY A 229 17.19 11.95 -36.14
C GLY A 229 16.02 11.78 -37.12
N ARG A 230 14.76 11.81 -36.66
CA ARG A 230 13.60 12.08 -37.55
C ARG A 230 12.80 13.28 -37.05
N ALA A 231 13.32 14.45 -37.35
CA ALA A 231 12.62 15.72 -37.16
C ALA A 231 11.39 15.78 -38.09
N GLY A 232 10.20 15.75 -37.49
CA GLY A 232 8.96 16.24 -38.10
C GLY A 232 8.44 17.36 -37.21
N GLU A 233 8.60 18.61 -37.67
CA GLU A 233 8.12 19.82 -37.00
C GLU A 233 6.61 19.76 -36.73
N THR A 234 6.23 19.52 -35.48
CA THR A 234 4.98 20.05 -34.91
C THR A 234 5.29 20.48 -33.48
N ALA A 235 5.71 21.74 -33.35
CA ALA A 235 5.90 22.41 -32.08
C ALA A 235 4.54 22.59 -31.38
N GLY A 236 4.14 21.60 -30.58
CA GLY A 236 3.14 21.76 -29.53
C GLY A 236 3.71 22.60 -28.37
N PRO A 237 2.86 23.17 -27.49
CA PRO A 237 3.28 24.13 -26.49
C PRO A 237 4.35 23.53 -25.57
N ASP A 238 5.49 24.20 -25.59
CA ASP A 238 6.74 23.87 -24.92
C ASP A 238 6.57 24.09 -23.41
N ILE A 239 6.14 23.06 -22.67
CA ILE A 239 6.20 23.05 -21.21
C ILE A 239 7.67 22.91 -20.81
N ARG A 240 8.39 24.04 -20.84
CA ARG A 240 9.76 24.16 -20.34
C ARG A 240 9.78 24.14 -18.82
N TYR A 241 9.89 22.96 -18.24
CA TYR A 241 10.58 22.77 -16.98
C TYR A 241 11.77 21.85 -17.24
N ALA A 242 12.79 22.38 -17.91
CA ALA A 242 14.08 21.70 -18.02
C ALA A 242 14.79 21.83 -16.66
N HIS A 243 14.41 20.97 -15.71
CA HIS A 243 15.11 20.87 -14.44
C HIS A 243 16.59 20.58 -14.70
N HIS A 244 17.49 21.36 -14.10
CA HIS A 244 18.92 21.11 -14.18
C HIS A 244 19.26 19.84 -13.39
N ILE A 245 19.44 18.73 -14.11
CA ILE A 245 19.89 17.46 -13.54
C ILE A 245 21.41 17.52 -13.43
N THR A 246 21.93 17.51 -12.20
CA THR A 246 23.38 17.48 -11.95
C THR A 246 23.80 16.11 -11.43
N THR A 247 24.74 15.45 -12.10
CA THR A 247 25.30 14.19 -11.61
C THR A 247 26.10 14.45 -10.34
N VAL A 248 25.87 13.64 -9.32
CA VAL A 248 26.59 13.69 -8.04
C VAL A 248 27.51 12.48 -7.97
N PRO A 249 28.83 12.66 -7.76
CA PRO A 249 29.73 11.54 -7.57
C PRO A 249 29.37 10.83 -6.25
N TRP A 250 29.22 9.52 -6.33
CA TRP A 250 29.07 8.65 -5.16
C TRP A 250 29.93 7.42 -5.35
N SER A 251 30.60 7.00 -4.29
CA SER A 251 31.34 5.75 -4.24
C SER A 251 31.33 5.20 -2.81
N PRO A 252 31.62 3.91 -2.61
CA PRO A 252 31.73 3.35 -1.26
C PRO A 252 32.78 4.06 -0.40
N GLU A 253 33.84 4.62 -0.97
CA GLU A 253 34.87 5.34 -0.22
C GLU A 253 34.41 6.74 0.23
N THR A 254 33.37 7.28 -0.41
CA THR A 254 32.86 8.64 -0.16
C THR A 254 31.49 8.66 0.52
N ALA A 255 30.86 7.49 0.67
CA ALA A 255 29.60 7.32 1.38
C ALA A 255 29.74 7.73 2.85
N ARG A 256 28.79 8.51 3.35
CA ARG A 256 28.82 9.05 4.72
C ARG A 256 27.89 8.28 5.65
N HIS A 257 26.82 7.69 5.11
CA HIS A 257 25.85 6.94 5.89
C HIS A 257 26.11 5.42 5.86
N PRO A 258 26.16 4.72 7.01
CA PRO A 258 26.45 3.29 7.06
C PRO A 258 25.43 2.41 6.31
N GLN A 259 24.16 2.82 6.26
CA GLN A 259 23.11 2.07 5.53
C GLN A 259 23.33 2.07 4.02
N ALA A 260 23.86 3.14 3.42
CA ALA A 260 24.20 3.16 2.00
C ALA A 260 25.30 2.14 1.70
N LEU A 261 26.34 2.10 2.56
CA LEU A 261 27.41 1.11 2.48
C LEU A 261 26.91 -0.32 2.69
N HIS A 262 26.02 -0.52 3.66
CA HIS A 262 25.46 -1.82 3.98
C HIS A 262 24.72 -2.41 2.77
N TRP A 263 23.71 -1.71 2.24
CA TRP A 263 22.88 -2.23 1.14
C TRP A 263 23.66 -2.36 -0.16
N TRP A 264 24.58 -1.42 -0.44
CA TRP A 264 25.49 -1.55 -1.58
C TRP A 264 26.39 -2.79 -1.46
N SER A 265 27.00 -3.01 -0.29
CA SER A 265 27.84 -4.19 -0.02
C SER A 265 27.04 -5.50 -0.10
N VAL A 266 25.82 -5.52 0.41
CA VAL A 266 24.92 -6.69 0.27
C VAL A 266 24.70 -7.01 -1.21
N LEU A 267 24.37 -6.01 -2.03
CA LEU A 267 24.14 -6.22 -3.46
C LEU A 267 25.40 -6.76 -4.18
N VAL A 268 26.52 -6.05 -4.07
CA VAL A 268 27.70 -6.35 -4.91
C VAL A 268 28.60 -7.45 -4.33
N ARG A 269 28.69 -7.58 -3.01
CA ARG A 269 29.56 -8.59 -2.36
C ARG A 269 28.80 -9.83 -1.94
N ARG A 270 27.65 -9.69 -1.28
CA ARG A 270 26.92 -10.84 -0.73
C ARG A 270 26.09 -11.55 -1.79
N LEU A 271 25.43 -10.80 -2.67
CA LEU A 271 24.65 -11.37 -3.78
C LEU A 271 25.47 -11.50 -5.08
N GLY A 272 26.68 -10.93 -5.12
CA GLY A 272 27.59 -11.06 -6.26
C GLY A 272 27.11 -10.36 -7.53
N VAL A 273 26.26 -9.35 -7.40
CA VAL A 273 25.72 -8.62 -8.55
C VAL A 273 26.74 -7.59 -9.04
N ASP A 274 27.17 -7.69 -10.30
CA ASP A 274 27.99 -6.66 -10.94
C ASP A 274 27.10 -5.46 -11.29
N ALA A 275 27.16 -4.44 -10.45
CA ALA A 275 26.29 -3.27 -10.54
C ALA A 275 27.07 -1.96 -10.44
N GLU A 276 26.50 -0.92 -11.03
CA GLU A 276 26.91 0.47 -10.85
C GLU A 276 25.75 1.31 -10.31
N VAL A 277 26.09 2.41 -9.64
CA VAL A 277 25.11 3.38 -9.14
C VAL A 277 25.41 4.75 -9.72
N ALA A 278 24.37 5.39 -10.25
CA ALA A 278 24.40 6.77 -10.69
C ALA A 278 23.45 7.58 -9.81
N VAL A 279 23.94 8.71 -9.28
CA VAL A 279 23.13 9.64 -8.50
C VAL A 279 23.04 10.97 -9.22
N SER A 280 21.83 11.51 -9.29
CA SER A 280 21.56 12.85 -9.80
C SER A 280 20.84 13.69 -8.78
N ARG A 281 21.27 14.94 -8.63
CA ARG A 281 20.51 15.98 -7.92
C ARG A 281 19.47 16.56 -8.87
N LEU A 282 18.22 16.58 -8.42
CA LEU A 282 17.10 17.20 -9.12
C LEU A 282 16.96 18.63 -8.58
N ASP A 283 17.05 19.62 -9.46
CA ASP A 283 16.92 21.02 -9.07
C ASP A 283 15.45 21.40 -8.83
N THR A 284 15.14 21.71 -7.58
CA THR A 284 13.78 22.02 -7.11
C THR A 284 13.58 23.51 -6.78
N GLY A 285 14.62 24.36 -6.92
CA GLY A 285 14.56 25.77 -6.52
C GLY A 285 14.47 26.02 -5.00
N GLY A 286 14.32 24.97 -4.19
CA GLY A 286 14.24 24.99 -2.73
C GLY A 286 14.14 23.56 -2.20
N GLY A 287 15.20 23.08 -1.54
CA GLY A 287 15.31 21.71 -1.04
C GLY A 287 16.30 20.82 -1.81
N ALA A 288 16.74 19.73 -1.19
CA ALA A 288 17.65 18.77 -1.79
C ALA A 288 16.88 17.50 -2.16
N VAL A 289 16.87 17.16 -3.45
CA VAL A 289 16.25 15.93 -3.96
C VAL A 289 17.30 15.19 -4.76
N PHE A 290 17.54 13.93 -4.40
CA PHE A 290 18.49 13.06 -5.06
C PHE A 290 17.78 11.83 -5.60
N HIS A 291 18.08 11.48 -6.83
CA HIS A 291 17.60 10.29 -7.51
C HIS A 291 18.78 9.36 -7.76
N ALA A 292 18.76 8.19 -7.14
CA ALA A 292 19.74 7.15 -7.36
C ALA A 292 19.16 6.05 -8.26
N ARG A 293 19.97 5.58 -9.22
CA ARG A 293 19.67 4.47 -10.12
C ARG A 293 20.78 3.45 -10.05
N VAL A 294 20.43 2.21 -9.70
CA VAL A 294 21.33 1.06 -9.68
C VAL A 294 21.11 0.25 -10.94
N ARG A 295 22.16 0.01 -11.72
CA ARG A 295 22.12 -0.74 -12.97
C ARG A 295 23.04 -1.95 -12.91
N GLY A 296 22.59 -3.06 -13.45
CA GLY A 296 23.45 -4.22 -13.69
C GLY A 296 24.34 -3.95 -14.89
N ARG A 297 25.63 -4.27 -14.78
CA ARG A 297 26.54 -4.24 -15.93
C ARG A 297 26.30 -5.48 -16.77
N THR A 298 26.04 -5.27 -18.04
CA THR A 298 25.88 -6.33 -19.04
C THR A 298 27.19 -6.54 -19.80
N THR A 299 27.39 -7.75 -20.32
CA THR A 299 28.46 -7.99 -21.29
C THR A 299 28.23 -7.16 -22.55
N ALA A 300 29.32 -6.73 -23.20
CA ALA A 300 29.30 -5.75 -24.29
C ALA A 300 28.25 -6.06 -25.38
N GLY A 301 27.17 -5.26 -25.40
CA GLY A 301 26.12 -5.32 -26.43
C GLY A 301 24.71 -5.01 -25.91
N ASP A 302 24.39 -5.40 -24.67
CA ASP A 302 23.05 -5.21 -24.11
C ASP A 302 22.93 -3.91 -23.33
N ALA A 303 21.75 -3.27 -23.38
CA ALA A 303 21.47 -2.10 -22.57
C ALA A 303 21.52 -2.47 -21.07
N PRO A 304 22.16 -1.64 -20.21
CA PRO A 304 22.27 -1.94 -18.79
C PRO A 304 20.89 -1.95 -18.13
N VAL A 305 20.60 -3.04 -17.42
CA VAL A 305 19.28 -3.29 -16.81
C VAL A 305 19.14 -2.49 -15.53
N LEU A 306 18.06 -1.71 -15.39
CA LEU A 306 17.74 -1.03 -14.13
C LEU A 306 17.36 -2.06 -13.07
N LEU A 307 18.16 -2.18 -12.01
CA LEU A 307 17.92 -3.10 -10.91
C LEU A 307 17.16 -2.44 -9.76
N GLY A 308 17.39 -1.14 -9.54
CA GLY A 308 16.77 -0.41 -8.44
C GLY A 308 16.82 1.09 -8.64
N THR A 309 15.85 1.80 -8.05
CA THR A 309 15.75 3.26 -8.12
C THR A 309 15.12 3.79 -6.83
N ALA A 310 15.55 4.98 -6.40
CA ALA A 310 14.93 5.68 -5.27
C ALA A 310 15.15 7.19 -5.35
N VAL A 311 14.21 7.95 -4.77
CA VAL A 311 14.25 9.42 -4.70
C VAL A 311 14.14 9.83 -3.24
N GLU A 312 15.18 10.48 -2.71
CA GLU A 312 15.29 10.81 -1.28
C GLU A 312 15.97 12.17 -1.05
N ALA A 313 15.93 12.64 0.20
CA ALA A 313 16.44 13.95 0.60
C ALA A 313 17.97 14.05 0.64
N SER A 314 18.67 12.91 0.73
CA SER A 314 20.13 12.84 0.74
C SER A 314 20.64 11.84 -0.30
N VAL A 315 21.89 12.03 -0.72
CA VAL A 315 22.58 11.13 -1.66
C VAL A 315 22.61 9.70 -1.10
N ASP A 316 23.03 9.56 0.16
CA ASP A 316 23.21 8.24 0.77
C ASP A 316 21.88 7.53 1.01
N ASP A 317 20.81 8.23 1.38
CA ASP A 317 19.47 7.63 1.51
C ASP A 317 18.96 7.13 0.15
N ALA A 318 19.13 7.94 -0.90
CA ALA A 318 18.74 7.55 -2.25
C ALA A 318 19.51 6.30 -2.69
N VAL A 319 20.81 6.23 -2.43
CA VAL A 319 21.62 5.04 -2.75
C VAL A 319 21.20 3.84 -1.90
N ALA A 320 20.99 4.01 -0.59
CA ALA A 320 20.57 2.94 0.31
C ALA A 320 19.25 2.30 -0.14
N PHE A 321 18.22 3.11 -0.41
CA PHE A 321 16.94 2.60 -0.90
C PHE A 321 17.05 2.01 -2.31
N ALA A 322 17.80 2.64 -3.23
CA ALA A 322 17.96 2.09 -4.59
C ALA A 322 18.68 0.73 -4.58
N ALA A 323 19.71 0.57 -3.73
CA ALA A 323 20.40 -0.70 -3.52
C ALA A 323 19.49 -1.74 -2.85
N LEU A 324 18.71 -1.34 -1.83
CA LEU A 324 17.72 -2.21 -1.19
C LEU A 324 16.64 -2.67 -2.19
N CYS A 325 16.15 -1.80 -3.07
CA CYS A 325 15.25 -2.17 -4.17
C CYS A 325 15.86 -3.25 -5.07
N ALA A 326 17.14 -3.12 -5.43
CA ALA A 326 17.85 -4.10 -6.25
C ALA A 326 18.03 -5.44 -5.52
N VAL A 327 18.35 -5.42 -4.22
CA VAL A 327 18.43 -6.61 -3.37
C VAL A 327 17.09 -7.35 -3.32
N VAL A 328 15.99 -6.62 -3.10
CA VAL A 328 14.64 -7.16 -3.07
C VAL A 328 14.25 -7.77 -4.43
N GLY A 329 14.54 -7.07 -5.53
CA GLY A 329 14.31 -7.60 -6.88
C GLY A 329 15.09 -8.88 -7.17
N PHE A 330 16.35 -8.95 -6.74
CA PHE A 330 17.19 -10.14 -6.90
C PHE A 330 16.67 -11.34 -6.08
N GLN A 331 16.33 -11.14 -4.80
CA GLN A 331 15.74 -12.21 -3.98
C GLN A 331 14.38 -12.66 -4.54
N MET A 332 13.53 -11.72 -4.96
CA MET A 332 12.24 -12.04 -5.56
C MET A 332 12.39 -12.90 -6.84
N ALA A 333 13.33 -12.56 -7.71
CA ALA A 333 13.59 -13.34 -8.93
C ALA A 333 14.05 -14.78 -8.63
N ALA A 334 14.74 -15.01 -7.51
CA ALA A 334 15.19 -16.33 -7.08
C ALA A 334 14.08 -17.14 -6.38
N ASP A 335 13.33 -16.52 -5.48
CA ASP A 335 12.42 -17.22 -4.56
C ASP A 335 10.96 -17.27 -5.03
N VAL A 336 10.53 -16.33 -5.88
CA VAL A 336 9.16 -16.24 -6.41
C VAL A 336 9.17 -16.01 -7.92
N PRO A 337 9.79 -16.91 -8.71
CA PRO A 337 9.85 -16.74 -10.16
C PRO A 337 8.43 -16.64 -10.73
N GLY A 338 8.15 -15.54 -11.44
CA GLY A 338 6.83 -15.28 -12.03
C GLY A 338 5.90 -14.39 -11.21
N ALA A 339 6.33 -13.82 -10.07
CA ALA A 339 5.56 -12.76 -9.43
C ALA A 339 5.27 -11.64 -10.44
N ARG A 340 4.01 -11.19 -10.46
CA ARG A 340 3.53 -10.19 -11.42
C ARG A 340 3.83 -8.78 -10.96
N HIS A 341 3.85 -8.59 -9.64
CA HIS A 341 3.99 -7.28 -9.02
C HIS A 341 5.12 -7.29 -8.01
N LEU A 342 5.98 -6.27 -8.10
CA LEU A 342 7.04 -6.00 -7.13
C LEU A 342 6.81 -4.64 -6.47
N VAL A 343 6.83 -4.60 -5.15
CA VAL A 343 6.82 -3.35 -4.38
C VAL A 343 8.24 -3.01 -4.00
N THR A 344 8.71 -1.87 -4.48
CA THR A 344 10.05 -1.35 -4.18
C THR A 344 10.02 -0.49 -2.91
N PRO A 345 10.92 -0.71 -1.94
CA PRO A 345 10.96 0.09 -0.72
C PRO A 345 11.33 1.55 -0.99
N SER A 346 10.86 2.45 -0.12
CA SER A 346 11.20 3.87 -0.16
C SER A 346 11.16 4.49 1.23
N GLY A 347 11.69 5.71 1.37
CA GLY A 347 11.66 6.47 2.62
C GLY A 347 10.27 6.90 3.09
N ALA A 348 9.22 6.74 2.27
CA ALA A 348 7.88 7.21 2.61
C ALA A 348 7.28 6.56 3.88
N SER A 349 7.68 5.31 4.18
CA SER A 349 7.25 4.61 5.40
C SER A 349 8.06 5.01 6.65
N ALA A 350 9.15 5.76 6.50
CA ALA A 350 10.04 6.13 7.60
C ALA A 350 9.33 6.99 8.67
N ALA A 351 8.46 7.91 8.24
CA ALA A 351 7.65 8.75 9.14
C ALA A 351 6.79 7.93 10.12
N LEU A 352 6.30 6.77 9.68
CA LEU A 352 5.54 5.84 10.52
C LEU A 352 6.46 5.01 11.41
N ALA A 353 7.65 4.67 10.92
CA ALA A 353 8.61 3.81 11.59
C ALA A 353 9.38 4.50 12.72
N ARG A 354 9.22 5.82 12.89
CA ARG A 354 9.80 6.58 14.00
C ARG A 354 9.38 5.93 15.33
N SER A 355 10.34 5.32 16.02
CA SER A 355 10.11 4.79 17.36
C SER A 355 9.77 5.94 18.32
N ALA A 356 9.08 5.62 19.41
CA ALA A 356 8.89 6.59 20.49
C ALA A 356 10.24 7.00 21.13
N GLU A 357 11.24 6.11 21.06
CA GLU A 357 12.64 6.39 21.35
C GLU A 357 13.49 5.22 20.77
N PRO A 358 14.55 5.48 19.99
CA PRO A 358 15.53 4.44 19.67
C PRO A 358 16.20 3.96 20.96
N ALA A 359 16.66 2.71 20.98
CA ALA A 359 17.37 2.23 22.15
C ALA A 359 18.70 2.99 22.29
N PRO A 360 19.20 3.29 23.51
CA PRO A 360 20.40 4.13 23.69
C PRO A 360 21.70 3.61 23.05
N TRP A 361 21.70 2.36 22.59
CA TRP A 361 22.83 1.70 21.92
C TRP A 361 22.68 1.66 20.39
N GLU A 362 21.51 2.04 19.85
CA GLU A 362 21.30 2.14 18.41
C GLU A 362 22.01 3.41 17.90
N ASP A 363 22.97 3.23 17.00
CA ASP A 363 23.60 4.30 16.21
C ASP A 363 22.98 4.39 14.81
N THR A 364 23.47 5.34 13.99
CA THR A 364 23.00 5.59 12.61
C THR A 364 23.17 4.40 11.66
N GLY A 365 23.94 3.38 12.07
CA GLY A 365 24.07 2.11 11.38
C GLY A 365 22.88 1.17 11.59
N TRP A 366 22.02 1.41 12.56
CA TRP A 366 20.82 0.62 12.80
C TRP A 366 19.64 1.11 11.97
N THR A 367 18.81 0.17 11.50
CA THR A 367 17.65 0.50 10.65
C THR A 367 16.65 1.43 11.36
N THR A 368 16.49 1.32 12.68
CA THR A 368 15.60 2.21 13.45
C THR A 368 16.05 3.66 13.37
N GLU A 369 17.34 3.92 13.65
CA GLU A 369 17.89 5.28 13.65
C GLU A 369 17.96 5.87 12.25
N TRP A 370 18.36 5.07 11.25
CA TRP A 370 18.32 5.49 9.85
C TRP A 370 16.92 5.94 9.41
N LEU A 371 15.88 5.17 9.76
CA LEU A 371 14.51 5.55 9.44
C LEU A 371 14.05 6.78 10.24
N ALA A 372 14.52 6.98 11.48
CA ALA A 372 14.24 8.20 12.24
C ALA A 372 14.85 9.44 11.56
N GLU A 373 16.09 9.33 11.06
CA GLU A 373 16.73 10.41 10.29
C GLU A 373 15.99 10.70 8.97
N VAL A 374 15.63 9.66 8.21
CA VAL A 374 14.86 9.81 6.97
C VAL A 374 13.52 10.47 7.25
N ALA A 375 12.82 10.07 8.31
CA ALA A 375 11.58 10.68 8.76
C ALA A 375 11.74 12.18 9.09
N GLY A 376 12.85 12.57 9.73
CA GLY A 376 13.16 13.96 10.02
C GLY A 376 13.31 14.84 8.78
N ARG A 377 13.67 14.24 7.63
CA ARG A 377 13.83 14.93 6.34
C ARG A 377 12.59 14.87 5.44
N GLU A 378 11.55 14.13 5.82
CA GLU A 378 10.37 13.89 4.97
C GLU A 378 9.58 15.17 4.63
N PRO A 379 9.32 16.11 5.57
CA PRO A 379 8.55 17.33 5.24
C PRO A 379 9.21 18.18 4.14
N ASP A 380 10.51 18.46 4.28
CA ASP A 380 11.28 19.25 3.31
C ASP A 380 11.38 18.54 1.96
N LEU A 381 11.52 17.21 1.96
CA LEU A 381 11.51 16.40 0.75
C LEU A 381 10.16 16.46 0.04
N GLN A 382 9.05 16.32 0.76
CA GLN A 382 7.72 16.41 0.16
C GLN A 382 7.44 17.80 -0.42
N GLU A 383 7.89 18.86 0.23
CA GLU A 383 7.80 20.23 -0.30
C GLU A 383 8.62 20.37 -1.59
N ALA A 384 9.89 19.94 -1.57
CA ALA A 384 10.76 19.99 -2.74
C ALA A 384 10.23 19.15 -3.91
N LEU A 385 9.68 17.96 -3.65
CA LEU A 385 9.06 17.11 -4.67
C LEU A 385 7.75 17.70 -5.20
N THR A 386 6.98 18.41 -4.37
CA THR A 386 5.79 19.15 -4.81
C THR A 386 6.19 20.27 -5.77
N GLY A 387 7.24 21.03 -5.42
CA GLY A 387 7.80 22.08 -6.29
C GLY A 387 8.38 21.53 -7.59
N LEU A 388 9.10 20.40 -7.52
CA LEU A 388 9.69 19.73 -8.67
C LEU A 388 8.63 19.20 -9.65
N THR A 389 7.62 18.50 -9.14
CA THR A 389 6.63 17.83 -9.98
C THR A 389 5.47 18.74 -10.37
N GLY A 390 5.34 19.91 -9.73
CA GLY A 390 4.18 20.80 -9.82
C GLY A 390 2.88 20.14 -9.34
N TRP A 391 2.97 18.99 -8.68
CA TRP A 391 1.83 18.12 -8.43
C TRP A 391 1.50 18.05 -6.93
N SER A 392 0.21 18.24 -6.65
CA SER A 392 -0.38 18.14 -5.32
C SER A 392 -1.37 16.97 -5.31
N PRO A 393 -0.99 15.80 -4.77
CA PRO A 393 -1.87 14.65 -4.66
C PRO A 393 -3.18 15.01 -3.94
N GLN A 394 -4.33 14.68 -4.53
CA GLN A 394 -5.64 15.00 -3.95
C GLN A 394 -6.28 13.75 -3.34
N PRO A 395 -7.03 13.85 -2.23
CA PRO A 395 -7.88 12.78 -1.76
C PRO A 395 -8.77 12.28 -2.89
N TRP A 396 -8.80 10.96 -3.08
CA TRP A 396 -9.63 10.32 -4.09
C TRP A 396 -10.85 9.68 -3.44
N GLU A 397 -12.00 9.84 -4.08
CA GLU A 397 -13.24 9.16 -3.75
C GLU A 397 -13.76 8.44 -5.00
N PRO A 398 -14.36 7.24 -4.86
CA PRO A 398 -14.89 6.51 -5.99
C PRO A 398 -16.04 7.30 -6.65
N PRO A 399 -16.10 7.35 -7.99
CA PRO A 399 -17.19 8.01 -8.68
C PRO A 399 -18.54 7.33 -8.40
N SER A 400 -19.65 8.06 -8.57
CA SER A 400 -21.01 7.58 -8.24
C SER A 400 -21.43 6.27 -8.95
N GLY A 401 -20.76 5.91 -10.04
CA GLY A 401 -20.98 4.66 -10.80
C GLY A 401 -19.92 3.57 -10.60
N ALA A 402 -18.99 3.74 -9.66
CA ALA A 402 -17.96 2.74 -9.39
C ALA A 402 -18.57 1.39 -8.95
N LEU A 403 -17.89 0.29 -9.29
CA LEU A 403 -18.28 -1.05 -8.83
C LEU A 403 -18.38 -1.09 -7.30
N ASP A 404 -19.31 -1.91 -6.79
CA ASP A 404 -19.57 -1.98 -5.35
C ASP A 404 -18.33 -2.46 -4.56
N ASP A 405 -17.51 -3.35 -5.14
CA ASP A 405 -16.25 -3.80 -4.54
C ASP A 405 -15.23 -2.67 -4.40
N VAL A 406 -15.14 -1.76 -5.36
CA VAL A 406 -14.26 -0.57 -5.30
C VAL A 406 -14.71 0.36 -4.18
N ARG A 407 -16.03 0.61 -4.09
CA ARG A 407 -16.62 1.44 -3.02
C ARG A 407 -16.44 0.80 -1.64
N ALA A 408 -16.59 -0.53 -1.54
CA ALA A 408 -16.38 -1.27 -0.30
C ALA A 408 -14.91 -1.23 0.15
N LEU A 409 -13.96 -1.44 -0.77
CA LEU A 409 -12.53 -1.36 -0.46
C LEU A 409 -12.14 0.06 -0.02
N TRP A 410 -12.56 1.09 -0.76
CA TRP A 410 -12.30 2.48 -0.38
C TRP A 410 -12.87 2.83 1.00
N SER A 411 -14.11 2.40 1.28
CA SER A 411 -14.74 2.65 2.58
C SER A 411 -14.00 1.93 3.71
N ALA A 412 -13.60 0.68 3.50
CA ALA A 412 -12.84 -0.10 4.47
C ALA A 412 -11.46 0.53 4.78
N LEU A 413 -10.74 0.98 3.76
CA LEU A 413 -9.48 1.72 3.91
C LEU A 413 -9.68 2.97 4.76
N ARG A 414 -10.69 3.78 4.44
CA ARG A 414 -11.01 5.00 5.20
C ARG A 414 -11.40 4.71 6.64
N GLN A 415 -12.18 3.67 6.88
CA GLN A 415 -12.56 3.23 8.24
C GLN A 415 -11.38 2.68 9.04
N CYS A 416 -10.35 2.18 8.36
CA CYS A 416 -9.08 1.81 8.99
C CYS A 416 -8.09 3.00 9.04
N GLY A 417 -8.44 4.17 8.54
CA GLY A 417 -7.61 5.39 8.59
C GLY A 417 -6.52 5.46 7.53
N PHE A 418 -6.55 4.56 6.55
CA PHE A 418 -5.73 4.64 5.35
C PHE A 418 -6.25 5.76 4.44
N SER A 419 -5.34 6.38 3.71
CA SER A 419 -5.64 7.45 2.76
C SER A 419 -5.45 6.96 1.33
N VAL A 420 -6.35 7.35 0.45
CA VAL A 420 -6.27 7.10 -1.00
C VAL A 420 -6.12 8.44 -1.70
N LEU A 421 -5.04 8.61 -2.46
CA LEU A 421 -4.75 9.83 -3.20
C LEU A 421 -4.75 9.55 -4.70
N SER A 422 -5.28 10.47 -5.49
CA SER A 422 -5.15 10.48 -6.94
C SER A 422 -3.85 11.14 -7.37
N THR A 423 -3.16 10.47 -8.29
CA THR A 423 -1.85 10.83 -8.82
C THR A 423 -1.82 11.37 -10.22
N ARG A 424 -2.98 11.71 -10.75
CA ARG A 424 -3.10 12.42 -12.01
C ARG A 424 -3.98 13.65 -11.80
N PRO A 425 -3.69 14.80 -12.44
CA PRO A 425 -4.71 15.81 -12.57
C PRO A 425 -5.94 15.16 -13.23
N ALA A 426 -7.12 15.46 -12.71
CA ALA A 426 -8.37 15.29 -13.44
C ALA A 426 -8.33 16.21 -14.67
N SER A 427 -7.54 15.84 -15.67
CA SER A 427 -7.57 16.45 -17.00
C SER A 427 -8.91 16.07 -17.60
N GLY A 428 -9.79 17.06 -17.70
CA GLY A 428 -11.12 16.91 -18.29
C GLY A 428 -11.08 16.25 -19.67
N ALA A 429 -12.19 15.57 -19.98
CA ALA A 429 -12.68 15.21 -21.30
C ALA A 429 -11.58 15.08 -22.38
N HIS A 430 -11.03 13.87 -22.54
CA HIS A 430 -10.51 13.52 -23.85
C HIS A 430 -11.70 13.33 -24.80
N PRO A 431 -11.75 14.08 -25.93
CA PRO A 431 -12.75 13.85 -26.95
C PRO A 431 -12.55 12.44 -27.51
N THR A 432 -13.66 11.73 -27.65
CA THR A 432 -13.77 10.48 -28.41
C THR A 432 -13.06 10.62 -29.75
N HIS A 433 -11.93 9.92 -29.92
CA HIS A 433 -11.37 9.66 -31.24
C HIS A 433 -11.92 8.33 -31.74
N THR A 434 -12.81 8.43 -32.71
CA THR A 434 -13.31 7.38 -33.59
C THR A 434 -12.13 6.63 -34.23
N PRO A 435 -12.14 5.30 -34.32
CA PRO A 435 -11.11 4.58 -35.03
C PRO A 435 -11.26 4.81 -36.54
N LEU A 436 -10.21 5.35 -37.17
CA LEU A 436 -10.05 5.29 -38.62
C LEU A 436 -9.61 3.88 -38.98
N GLU A 437 -10.57 3.08 -39.44
CA GLU A 437 -10.31 1.92 -40.27
C GLU A 437 -9.62 2.36 -41.58
N GLY A 438 -8.65 1.54 -42.02
CA GLY A 438 -8.31 1.41 -43.42
C GLY A 438 -7.03 2.14 -43.84
N LEU A 439 -5.95 1.38 -43.95
CA LEU A 439 -5.07 1.39 -45.11
C LEU A 439 -4.39 0.02 -45.20
N ARG A 440 -4.84 -0.75 -46.20
CA ARG A 440 -4.03 -1.78 -46.89
C ARG A 440 -3.07 -1.07 -47.83
#